data_AF-I3CA55-F1
#
_entry.id   AF-I3CA55-F1
#
_cell.length_a   1.000
_cell.length_b   1.000
_cell.length_c   1.000
_cell.angle_alpha   90.00
_cell.angle_beta   90.00
_cell.angle_gamma   90.00
#
_symmetry.space_group_name_H-M   'P 1'
#
loop_
_entity.id
_entity.type
_entity.pdbx_description
1 polymer ?
#
loop_
_entity_poly.entity_id
_entity_poly.type
_entity_poly.pdbx_seq_one_letter_code
_entity_poly.pdbx_strand_id
1 'polypeptide(L)'
;MLRTLIIFLLGFISSSNCFAQFSPPGLGKVNTASWFATGIKQSLNKKETITSATYFGSGRISNPDNYNFFNKQSIYVLNEEISHRFKKNWKYALAISYRWQNKFKTTHPYELDTPKARQELRLYGRFYYLNSYKILDYSFSYRPEIRFFYNPDFKSATKNTQFRSRIRAKGSFNLNALKTRRIIISSEFLFSTTKTINWSKFEYQESRFCLYYSLIFPSEKIRLNFGYMNQLVGKKTITDAHYLAFDIILKNPF
;
A
#
# COMPACT_ATOMS: atom_id res chain seq x y z
N MET A 1 -41.89 -1.78 -4.83
CA MET A 1 -40.45 -1.48 -5.00
C MET A 1 -39.62 -1.65 -3.72
N LEU A 2 -39.99 -1.09 -2.57
CA LEU A 2 -39.15 -1.14 -1.36
C LEU A 2 -38.75 -2.57 -0.90
N ARG A 3 -39.69 -3.53 -0.92
CA ARG A 3 -39.40 -4.95 -0.58
C ARG A 3 -38.41 -5.60 -1.55
N THR A 4 -38.47 -5.30 -2.85
CA THR A 4 -37.53 -5.83 -3.85
C THR A 4 -36.13 -5.27 -3.65
N LEU A 5 -36.02 -3.98 -3.31
CA LEU A 5 -34.74 -3.33 -2.97
C LEU A 5 -34.12 -3.92 -1.69
N ILE A 6 -34.95 -4.23 -0.69
CA ILE A 6 -34.53 -4.89 0.56
C ILE A 6 -34.04 -6.33 0.29
N ILE A 7 -34.70 -7.08 -0.60
CA ILE A 7 -34.26 -8.43 -1.00
C ILE A 7 -32.92 -8.36 -1.77
N PHE A 8 -32.72 -7.35 -2.63
CA PHE A 8 -31.45 -7.12 -3.33
C PHE A 8 -30.32 -6.67 -2.38
N LEU A 9 -30.63 -5.93 -1.32
CA LEU A 9 -29.68 -5.58 -0.25
C LEU A 9 -29.33 -6.78 0.65
N LEU A 10 -30.31 -7.62 0.98
CA LEU A 10 -30.15 -8.79 1.86
C LEU A 10 -29.44 -9.97 1.17
N GLY A 11 -29.67 -10.18 -0.13
CA GLY A 11 -29.08 -11.28 -0.90
C GLY A 11 -27.55 -11.23 -1.05
N PHE A 12 -26.90 -10.17 -0.59
CA PHE A 12 -25.50 -9.86 -0.92
C PHE A 12 -24.49 -10.13 0.22
N ILE A 13 -24.92 -10.72 1.36
CA ILE A 13 -24.14 -10.75 2.62
C ILE A 13 -23.73 -12.17 3.08
N SER A 14 -23.04 -12.89 2.19
CA SER A 14 -22.29 -14.15 2.44
C SER A 14 -20.96 -14.16 1.67
N SER A 15 -19.94 -14.98 1.97
CA SER A 15 -19.55 -15.63 3.25
C SER A 15 -18.00 -15.64 3.37
N SER A 16 -17.42 -15.77 4.57
CA SER A 16 -15.99 -16.09 4.86
C SER A 16 -14.77 -15.15 4.50
N ASN A 17 -14.07 -14.65 5.55
CA ASN A 17 -12.60 -14.53 5.79
C ASN A 17 -11.55 -14.20 4.67
N CYS A 18 -10.52 -13.32 4.77
CA CYS A 18 -9.96 -12.31 5.71
C CYS A 18 -8.63 -11.73 5.07
N PHE A 19 -8.21 -10.46 5.37
CA PHE A 19 -6.91 -9.75 5.08
C PHE A 19 -6.69 -8.84 3.82
N ALA A 20 -7.10 -7.57 3.81
CA ALA A 20 -6.58 -6.56 2.85
C ALA A 20 -5.15 -6.09 3.19
N GLN A 21 -4.28 -5.83 2.19
CA GLN A 21 -2.83 -5.70 2.45
C GLN A 21 -2.05 -4.58 1.72
N PHE A 22 -2.46 -4.07 0.55
CA PHE A 22 -1.61 -3.17 -0.26
C PHE A 22 -2.03 -1.70 -0.13
N SER A 23 -1.21 -0.89 0.55
CA SER A 23 -1.44 0.56 0.67
C SER A 23 -0.66 1.29 -0.43
N PRO A 24 -1.22 2.31 -1.09
CA PRO A 24 -0.59 2.95 -2.23
C PRO A 24 0.79 3.52 -1.86
N PRO A 25 1.77 3.46 -2.78
CA PRO A 25 2.98 4.26 -2.64
C PRO A 25 2.60 5.74 -2.72
N GLY A 26 3.33 6.58 -1.96
CA GLY A 26 3.23 8.01 -2.12
C GLY A 26 3.97 8.42 -3.39
N LEU A 27 3.31 9.10 -4.30
CA LEU A 27 3.79 9.39 -5.65
C LEU A 27 4.50 10.75 -5.77
N GLY A 28 4.47 11.57 -4.72
CA GLY A 28 5.14 12.87 -4.65
C GLY A 28 4.16 13.98 -4.28
N LYS A 29 4.46 15.21 -4.73
CA LYS A 29 3.52 16.34 -4.67
C LYS A 29 2.56 16.25 -5.85
N VAL A 30 1.34 15.80 -5.60
CA VAL A 30 0.26 15.65 -6.58
C VAL A 30 -1.07 15.94 -5.89
N ASN A 31 -2.05 16.51 -6.60
CA ASN A 31 -3.37 16.78 -6.00
C ASN A 31 -4.17 15.47 -5.87
N THR A 32 -4.19 14.67 -6.95
CA THR A 32 -4.94 13.42 -7.01
C THR A 32 -4.15 12.30 -7.69
N ALA A 33 -4.46 11.05 -7.33
CA ALA A 33 -3.79 9.87 -7.85
C ALA A 33 -4.68 8.62 -7.81
N SER A 34 -4.58 7.75 -8.81
CA SER A 34 -5.16 6.40 -8.73
C SER A 34 -4.09 5.34 -8.49
N TRP A 35 -4.47 4.29 -7.78
CA TRP A 35 -3.65 3.11 -7.51
C TRP A 35 -4.44 1.85 -7.87
N PHE A 36 -3.80 0.96 -8.61
CA PHE A 36 -4.28 -0.37 -8.89
C PHE A 36 -3.23 -1.40 -8.47
N ALA A 37 -3.65 -2.49 -7.83
CA ALA A 37 -2.77 -3.62 -7.56
C ALA A 37 -3.46 -4.96 -7.83
N THR A 38 -2.68 -5.94 -8.27
CA THR A 38 -3.08 -7.35 -8.31
C THR A 38 -1.98 -8.21 -7.69
N GLY A 39 -2.36 -9.21 -6.91
CA GLY A 39 -1.38 -10.04 -6.19
C GLY A 39 -1.87 -11.42 -5.81
N ILE A 40 -0.91 -12.28 -5.51
CA ILE A 40 -1.11 -13.65 -5.04
C ILE A 40 -0.64 -13.72 -3.59
N LYS A 41 -1.38 -14.45 -2.75
CA LYS A 41 -1.03 -14.71 -1.36
C LYS A 41 -1.11 -16.20 -1.07
N GLN A 42 0.03 -16.86 -0.92
CA GLN A 42 0.16 -18.31 -0.80
C GLN A 42 0.60 -18.69 0.61
N SER A 43 -0.16 -19.57 1.27
CA SER A 43 0.31 -20.28 2.46
C SER A 43 1.42 -21.26 2.08
N LEU A 44 2.57 -21.19 2.76
CA LEU A 44 3.71 -22.06 2.52
C LEU A 44 3.76 -23.27 3.49
N ASN A 45 2.82 -23.36 4.43
CA ASN A 45 2.72 -24.51 5.33
C ASN A 45 1.27 -24.84 5.74
N LYS A 46 1.03 -26.11 6.10
CA LYS A 46 -0.31 -26.60 6.53
C LYS A 46 -0.88 -25.85 7.75
N LYS A 47 -0.02 -25.23 8.58
CA LYS A 47 -0.42 -24.45 9.76
C LYS A 47 -0.79 -22.99 9.45
N GLU A 48 -0.68 -22.56 8.19
CA GLU A 48 -0.85 -21.18 7.72
C GLU A 48 -0.07 -20.11 8.51
N THR A 49 1.03 -20.51 9.18
CA THR A 49 1.88 -19.57 9.91
C THR A 49 2.90 -18.90 9.00
N ILE A 50 3.27 -19.53 7.87
CA ILE A 50 4.20 -18.97 6.88
C ILE A 50 3.41 -18.64 5.61
N THR A 51 3.57 -17.42 5.09
CA THR A 51 2.83 -16.94 3.92
C THR A 51 3.71 -16.07 3.03
N SER A 52 3.77 -16.39 1.74
CA SER A 52 4.29 -15.53 0.66
C SER A 52 3.19 -14.60 0.15
N ALA A 53 3.58 -13.40 -0.29
CA ALA A 53 2.67 -12.40 -0.84
C ALA A 53 3.37 -11.59 -1.95
N THR A 54 3.10 -11.98 -3.19
CA THR A 54 3.56 -11.29 -4.40
C THR A 54 2.51 -10.29 -4.85
N TYR A 55 2.90 -9.08 -5.29
CA TYR A 55 1.99 -8.22 -6.05
C TYR A 55 2.69 -7.38 -7.11
N PHE A 56 1.94 -7.12 -8.18
CA PHE A 56 2.20 -6.05 -9.12
C PHE A 56 1.26 -4.88 -8.83
N GLY A 57 1.74 -3.65 -8.94
CA GLY A 57 0.93 -2.46 -8.76
C GLY A 57 1.31 -1.33 -9.72
N SER A 58 0.33 -0.54 -10.08
CA SER A 58 0.39 0.56 -11.05
C SER A 58 -0.26 1.79 -10.44
N GLY A 59 0.39 2.95 -10.53
CA GLY A 59 -0.15 4.21 -10.02
C GLY A 59 -0.13 5.31 -11.07
N ARG A 60 -1.20 6.11 -11.12
CA ARG A 60 -1.36 7.28 -12.00
C ARG A 60 -1.59 8.53 -11.18
N ILE A 61 -1.24 9.69 -11.72
CA ILE A 61 -1.32 11.00 -11.05
C ILE A 61 -1.98 12.03 -11.94
N SER A 62 -2.61 13.04 -11.32
CA SER A 62 -2.97 14.28 -11.98
C SER A 62 -1.75 15.18 -12.23
N ASN A 63 -1.92 16.21 -13.05
CA ASN A 63 -0.97 17.33 -13.06
C ASN A 63 -1.20 18.22 -11.82
N PRO A 64 -0.29 19.18 -11.52
CA PRO A 64 -0.53 20.23 -10.53
C PRO A 64 -1.74 21.13 -10.84
N ASP A 65 -2.10 21.28 -12.12
CA ASP A 65 -3.20 22.13 -12.61
C ASP A 65 -4.55 21.41 -12.72
N ASN A 66 -4.65 20.12 -12.38
CA ASN A 66 -5.91 19.37 -12.45
C ASN A 66 -6.07 18.26 -11.40
N TYR A 67 -7.28 17.69 -11.36
CA TYR A 67 -7.72 16.67 -10.39
C TYR A 67 -8.09 15.33 -11.07
N ASN A 68 -7.52 15.06 -12.26
CA ASN A 68 -7.77 13.81 -12.98
C ASN A 68 -6.89 12.66 -12.44
N PHE A 69 -7.52 11.80 -11.62
CA PHE A 69 -6.95 10.58 -11.04
C PHE A 69 -6.27 9.61 -12.03
N PHE A 70 -6.60 9.67 -13.32
CA PHE A 70 -6.13 8.72 -14.34
C PHE A 70 -5.26 9.36 -15.43
N ASN A 71 -4.80 10.60 -15.26
CA ASN A 71 -4.06 11.35 -16.28
C ASN A 71 -2.72 10.69 -16.67
N LYS A 72 -1.67 10.79 -15.85
CA LYS A 72 -0.31 10.35 -16.20
C LYS A 72 0.12 9.10 -15.45
N GLN A 73 0.73 8.14 -16.16
CA GLN A 73 1.34 6.95 -15.54
C GLN A 73 2.55 7.36 -14.70
N SER A 74 2.49 7.11 -13.39
CA SER A 74 3.48 7.57 -12.41
C SER A 74 4.41 6.47 -11.94
N ILE A 75 3.89 5.29 -11.58
CA ILE A 75 4.72 4.22 -10.99
C ILE A 75 4.28 2.83 -11.43
N TYR A 76 5.24 1.93 -11.48
CA TYR A 76 5.04 0.48 -11.42
C TYR A 76 5.79 -0.08 -10.20
N VAL A 77 5.21 -1.10 -9.56
CA VAL A 77 5.76 -1.76 -8.37
C VAL A 77 5.65 -3.26 -8.56
N LEU A 78 6.77 -3.96 -8.34
CA LEU A 78 6.79 -5.40 -8.05
C LEU A 78 7.26 -5.59 -6.60
N ASN A 79 6.68 -6.55 -5.90
CA ASN A 79 6.99 -6.79 -4.49
C ASN A 79 6.75 -8.25 -4.13
N GLU A 80 7.70 -8.86 -3.42
CA GLU A 80 7.54 -10.14 -2.74
C GLU A 80 7.72 -9.95 -1.23
N GLU A 81 6.82 -10.48 -0.41
CA GLU A 81 6.86 -10.43 1.05
C GLU A 81 6.59 -11.81 1.66
N ILE A 82 7.61 -12.44 2.24
CA ILE A 82 7.48 -13.68 3.01
C ILE A 82 7.28 -13.30 4.48
N SER A 83 6.27 -13.86 5.13
CA SER A 83 5.93 -13.57 6.53
C SER A 83 5.72 -14.83 7.36
N HIS A 84 6.07 -14.76 8.65
CA HIS A 84 5.95 -15.85 9.61
C HIS A 84 5.31 -15.38 10.93
N ARG A 85 4.20 -16.01 11.31
CA ARG A 85 3.48 -15.81 12.59
C ARG A 85 4.02 -16.79 13.65
N PHE A 86 5.09 -16.38 14.32
CA PHE A 86 5.83 -17.20 15.28
C PHE A 86 5.19 -17.25 16.69
N LYS A 87 4.29 -16.31 17.03
CA LYS A 87 3.42 -16.38 18.23
C LYS A 87 2.01 -15.91 17.89
N LYS A 88 1.01 -16.24 18.74
CA LYS A 88 -0.41 -15.88 18.56
C LYS A 88 -0.61 -14.42 18.12
N ASN A 89 0.04 -13.48 18.79
CA ASN A 89 -0.12 -12.04 18.53
C ASN A 89 1.06 -11.41 17.76
N TRP A 90 2.07 -12.18 17.35
CA TRP A 90 3.28 -11.64 16.72
C TRP A 90 3.60 -12.29 15.38
N LYS A 91 3.94 -11.44 14.41
CA LYS A 91 4.35 -11.84 13.06
C LYS A 91 5.53 -10.97 12.62
N TYR A 92 6.52 -11.55 11.95
CA TYR A 92 7.50 -10.80 11.18
C TYR A 92 7.34 -11.06 9.68
N ALA A 93 7.93 -10.21 8.85
CA ALA A 93 8.03 -10.38 7.42
C ALA A 93 9.37 -9.83 6.90
N LEU A 94 9.87 -10.43 5.83
CA LEU A 94 11.01 -9.98 5.04
C LEU A 94 10.55 -9.84 3.59
N ALA A 95 11.04 -8.81 2.90
CA ALA A 95 10.54 -8.46 1.60
C ALA A 95 11.54 -7.71 0.73
N ILE A 96 11.36 -7.89 -0.59
CA ILE A 96 12.02 -7.16 -1.65
C ILE A 96 10.96 -6.45 -2.50
N SER A 97 11.22 -5.22 -2.91
CA SER A 97 10.35 -4.49 -3.84
C SER A 97 11.18 -3.71 -4.84
N TYR A 98 10.89 -3.93 -6.12
CA TYR A 98 11.39 -3.13 -7.22
C TYR A 98 10.31 -2.14 -7.66
N ARG A 99 10.71 -0.93 -8.06
CA ARG A 99 9.80 0.10 -8.55
C ARG A 99 10.41 0.87 -9.70
N TRP A 100 9.58 1.20 -10.67
CA TRP A 100 9.89 2.16 -11.73
C TRP A 100 8.97 3.36 -11.56
N GLN A 101 9.51 4.54 -11.28
CA GLN A 101 8.73 5.77 -11.09
C GLN A 101 9.09 6.81 -12.16
N ASN A 102 8.14 7.16 -13.01
CA ASN A 102 8.28 8.23 -13.99
C ASN A 102 8.42 9.58 -13.27
N LYS A 103 9.33 10.42 -13.77
CA LYS A 103 9.57 11.78 -13.27
C LYS A 103 8.98 12.77 -14.27
N PHE A 104 8.23 13.75 -13.77
CA PHE A 104 7.65 14.81 -14.58
C PHE A 104 8.19 16.18 -14.15
N LYS A 105 8.33 17.11 -15.10
CA LYS A 105 8.70 18.51 -14.85
C LYS A 105 7.64 19.17 -13.97
N THR A 106 8.04 20.14 -13.15
CA THR A 106 7.14 20.90 -12.26
C THR A 106 6.47 22.09 -12.94
N THR A 107 6.82 22.39 -14.19
CA THR A 107 6.24 23.45 -15.02
C THR A 107 5.42 22.86 -16.15
N HIS A 108 4.35 23.54 -16.56
CA HIS A 108 3.54 23.18 -17.72
C HIS A 108 4.44 23.09 -18.98
N PRO A 109 4.26 22.09 -19.89
CA PRO A 109 3.20 21.07 -19.96
C PRO A 109 3.39 19.81 -19.07
N TYR A 110 4.29 19.86 -18.09
CA TYR A 110 4.58 18.78 -17.14
C TYR A 110 4.98 17.46 -17.83
N GLU A 111 5.79 17.57 -18.88
CA GLU A 111 6.42 16.45 -19.59
C GLU A 111 7.31 15.60 -18.69
N LEU A 112 7.78 14.47 -19.22
CA LEU A 112 8.85 13.70 -18.57
C LEU A 112 10.08 14.58 -18.36
N ASP A 113 10.62 14.53 -17.15
CA ASP A 113 11.83 15.23 -16.71
C ASP A 113 13.08 14.48 -17.18
N THR A 114 14.29 15.02 -16.98
CA THR A 114 15.56 14.33 -17.25
C THR A 114 16.27 14.01 -15.93
N PRO A 115 16.55 12.72 -15.61
CA PRO A 115 16.12 11.51 -16.31
C PRO A 115 14.61 11.26 -16.20
N LYS A 116 14.06 10.59 -17.23
CA LYS A 116 12.62 10.32 -17.45
C LYS A 116 11.96 9.49 -16.35
N ALA A 117 12.75 8.68 -15.65
CA ALA A 117 12.29 7.88 -14.52
C ALA A 117 13.38 7.76 -13.47
N ARG A 118 12.98 7.20 -12.32
CA ARG A 118 13.85 6.72 -11.26
C ARG A 118 13.46 5.27 -10.96
N GLN A 119 14.45 4.41 -10.96
CA GLN A 119 14.31 3.05 -10.46
C GLN A 119 14.57 3.02 -8.97
N GLU A 120 13.93 2.09 -8.28
CA GLU A 120 14.10 1.93 -6.85
C GLU A 120 14.07 0.45 -6.44
N LEU A 121 15.09 0.02 -5.72
CA LEU A 121 15.11 -1.27 -5.02
C LEU A 121 14.92 -1.03 -3.52
N ARG A 122 13.99 -1.76 -2.89
CA ARG A 122 13.79 -1.76 -1.43
C ARG A 122 14.02 -3.14 -0.87
N LEU A 123 14.75 -3.20 0.24
CA LEU A 123 14.76 -4.35 1.14
C LEU A 123 14.14 -3.89 2.45
N TYR A 124 13.18 -4.65 2.97
CA TYR A 124 12.51 -4.27 4.22
C TYR A 124 12.15 -5.45 5.09
N GLY A 125 12.31 -5.25 6.41
CA GLY A 125 11.68 -6.07 7.43
C GLY A 125 10.36 -5.44 7.85
N ARG A 126 9.45 -6.23 8.42
CA ARG A 126 8.27 -5.68 9.11
C ARG A 126 7.87 -6.55 10.29
N PHE A 127 7.80 -5.96 11.47
CA PHE A 127 7.26 -6.57 12.67
C PHE A 127 5.82 -6.13 12.88
N TYR A 128 4.97 -7.05 13.32
CA TYR A 128 3.55 -6.80 13.59
C TYR A 128 3.18 -7.32 14.98
N TYR A 129 2.44 -6.50 15.71
CA TYR A 129 1.53 -6.97 16.76
C TYR A 129 0.12 -7.07 16.15
N LEU A 130 -0.54 -8.20 16.35
CA LEU A 130 -1.85 -8.54 15.81
C LEU A 130 -2.80 -8.91 16.95
N ASN A 131 -4.00 -8.34 17.02
CA ASN A 131 -5.02 -8.78 17.96
C ASN A 131 -6.43 -8.58 17.41
N SER A 132 -7.42 -9.20 18.06
CA SER A 132 -8.84 -9.10 17.69
C SER A 132 -9.70 -8.94 18.93
N TYR A 133 -10.66 -8.02 18.89
CA TYR A 133 -11.65 -7.81 19.94
C TYR A 133 -13.05 -7.63 19.31
N LYS A 134 -13.97 -8.56 19.61
CA LYS A 134 -15.32 -8.62 19.03
C LYS A 134 -15.28 -8.51 17.49
N ILE A 135 -15.84 -7.43 16.93
CA ILE A 135 -15.90 -7.17 15.48
C ILE A 135 -14.63 -6.49 14.91
N LEU A 136 -13.70 -6.04 15.76
CA LEU A 136 -12.51 -5.30 15.37
C LEU A 136 -11.26 -6.20 15.37
N ASP A 137 -10.68 -6.44 14.20
CA ASP A 137 -9.28 -6.88 14.11
C ASP A 137 -8.38 -5.64 14.08
N TYR A 138 -7.36 -5.57 14.93
CA TYR A 138 -6.42 -4.45 14.95
C TYR A 138 -4.96 -4.90 14.92
N SER A 139 -4.09 -4.05 14.37
CA SER A 139 -2.67 -4.32 14.29
C SER A 139 -1.82 -3.07 14.33
N PHE A 140 -0.69 -3.18 15.02
CA PHE A 140 0.40 -2.21 14.95
C PHE A 140 1.57 -2.85 14.21
N SER A 141 2.28 -2.10 13.38
CA SER A 141 3.47 -2.61 12.70
C SER A 141 4.58 -1.58 12.57
N TYR A 142 5.81 -2.04 12.74
CA TYR A 142 7.04 -1.31 12.48
C TYR A 142 7.75 -1.92 11.27
N ARG A 143 8.15 -1.08 10.31
CA ARG A 143 8.88 -1.46 9.10
C ARG A 143 10.14 -0.60 8.96
N PRO A 144 11.34 -1.13 9.25
CA PRO A 144 12.58 -0.59 8.73
C PRO A 144 12.74 -1.00 7.26
N GLU A 145 13.11 -0.05 6.39
CA GLU A 145 13.45 -0.30 4.99
C GLU A 145 14.73 0.43 4.60
N ILE A 146 15.60 -0.26 3.84
CA ILE A 146 16.67 0.36 3.07
C ILE A 146 16.24 0.44 1.61
N ARG A 147 16.51 1.60 0.99
CA ARG A 147 16.06 1.96 -0.34
C ARG A 147 17.28 2.39 -1.14
N PHE A 148 17.47 1.83 -2.33
CA PHE A 148 18.50 2.20 -3.29
C PHE A 148 17.83 2.82 -4.51
N PHE A 149 18.38 3.90 -5.05
CA PHE A 149 17.81 4.60 -6.20
C PHE A 149 18.78 4.69 -7.36
N TYR A 150 18.25 4.43 -8.55
CA TYR A 150 19.02 4.43 -9.78
C TYR A 150 18.30 5.24 -10.86
N ASN A 151 19.06 5.69 -11.84
CA ASN A 151 18.55 6.23 -13.09
C ASN A 151 17.99 5.08 -13.97
N PRO A 152 17.33 5.38 -15.10
CA PRO A 152 16.77 4.36 -16.01
C PRO A 152 17.81 3.37 -16.57
N ASP A 153 19.07 3.79 -16.64
CA ASP A 153 20.23 3.01 -17.08
C ASP A 153 20.97 2.29 -15.93
N PHE A 154 20.31 2.12 -14.78
CA PHE A 154 20.86 1.55 -13.53
C PHE A 154 22.08 2.28 -12.93
N LYS A 155 22.52 3.42 -13.47
CA LYS A 155 23.55 4.24 -12.82
C LYS A 155 23.01 4.89 -11.55
N SER A 156 23.87 5.09 -10.56
CA SER A 156 23.53 5.69 -9.26
C SER A 156 22.82 7.03 -9.42
N ALA A 157 21.65 7.19 -8.78
CA ALA A 157 20.97 8.49 -8.73
C ALA A 157 21.64 9.43 -7.73
N THR A 158 21.41 10.75 -7.88
CA THR A 158 21.98 11.82 -7.01
C THR A 158 21.67 11.64 -5.52
N LYS A 159 20.59 10.93 -5.20
CA LYS A 159 20.29 10.38 -3.87
C LYS A 159 20.41 8.87 -4.01
N ASN A 160 21.50 8.27 -3.51
CA ASN A 160 21.81 6.87 -3.77
C ASN A 160 21.09 5.91 -2.81
N THR A 161 21.07 6.23 -1.51
CA THR A 161 20.55 5.34 -0.47
C THR A 161 19.67 6.09 0.55
N GLN A 162 18.57 5.49 0.99
CA GLN A 162 17.76 6.00 2.10
C GLN A 162 17.45 4.88 3.10
N PHE A 163 17.67 5.15 4.38
CA PHE A 163 17.07 4.38 5.46
C PHE A 163 15.75 5.04 5.87
N ARG A 164 14.69 4.26 5.99
CA ARG A 164 13.35 4.75 6.32
C ARG A 164 12.68 3.83 7.33
N SER A 165 12.00 4.44 8.29
CA SER A 165 11.14 3.76 9.24
C SER A 165 9.69 4.13 8.96
N ARG A 166 8.82 3.12 8.93
CA ARG A 166 7.37 3.29 8.90
C ARG A 166 6.76 2.67 10.15
N ILE A 167 5.96 3.46 10.86
CA ILE A 167 5.06 3.00 11.92
C ILE A 167 3.64 3.02 11.34
N ARG A 168 2.84 2.00 11.63
CA ARG A 168 1.43 1.92 11.19
C ARG A 168 0.54 1.39 12.31
N ALA A 169 -0.60 2.04 12.49
CA ALA A 169 -1.77 1.48 13.18
C ALA A 169 -2.85 1.14 12.15
N LYS A 170 -3.57 0.04 12.34
CA LYS A 170 -4.65 -0.40 11.45
C LYS A 170 -5.78 -1.02 12.25
N GLY A 171 -7.00 -0.57 11.98
CA GLY A 171 -8.24 -1.23 12.40
C GLY A 171 -8.94 -1.89 11.20
N SER A 172 -9.70 -2.95 11.45
CA SER A 172 -10.48 -3.65 10.45
C SER A 172 -11.78 -4.15 11.10
N PHE A 173 -12.84 -3.38 10.89
CA PHE A 173 -14.18 -3.62 11.42
C PHE A 173 -14.92 -4.57 10.49
N ASN A 174 -15.36 -5.70 11.04
CA ASN A 174 -16.19 -6.67 10.33
C ASN A 174 -17.64 -6.16 10.30
N LEU A 175 -18.18 -5.97 9.09
CA LEU A 175 -19.56 -5.49 8.87
C LEU A 175 -20.61 -6.63 8.85
N ASN A 176 -20.15 -7.88 8.82
CA ASN A 176 -21.01 -9.05 8.89
C ASN A 176 -20.34 -10.18 9.71
N ALA A 177 -21.17 -11.07 10.28
CA ALA A 177 -20.69 -12.20 11.08
C ALA A 177 -19.71 -13.10 10.32
N LEU A 178 -19.91 -13.23 9.01
CA LEU A 178 -19.10 -14.02 8.09
C LEU A 178 -17.77 -13.34 7.68
N LYS A 179 -17.52 -12.10 8.14
CA LYS A 179 -16.27 -11.35 8.00
C LYS A 179 -15.80 -11.06 6.57
N THR A 180 -16.70 -11.13 5.58
CA THR A 180 -16.40 -10.80 4.16
C THR A 180 -16.36 -9.33 3.86
N ARG A 181 -17.22 -8.56 4.54
CA ARG A 181 -17.35 -7.13 4.35
C ARG A 181 -16.62 -6.45 5.49
N ARG A 182 -15.65 -5.60 5.16
CA ARG A 182 -14.86 -4.89 6.18
C ARG A 182 -14.68 -3.43 5.83
N ILE A 183 -14.83 -2.56 6.83
CA ILE A 183 -14.23 -1.23 6.80
C ILE A 183 -12.84 -1.34 7.43
N ILE A 184 -11.85 -0.83 6.74
CA ILE A 184 -10.45 -0.88 7.14
C ILE A 184 -9.93 0.54 7.19
N ILE A 185 -9.50 0.96 8.38
CA ILE A 185 -8.84 2.24 8.59
C ILE A 185 -7.37 2.02 8.94
N SER A 186 -6.49 2.92 8.52
CA SER A 186 -5.12 2.93 9.03
C SER A 186 -4.45 4.29 8.95
N SER A 187 -3.64 4.59 9.96
CA SER A 187 -2.66 5.67 9.93
C SER A 187 -1.25 5.09 9.75
N GLU A 188 -0.46 5.68 8.87
CA GLU A 188 0.96 5.37 8.68
C GLU A 188 1.80 6.65 8.84
N PHE A 189 2.85 6.59 9.65
CA PHE A 189 3.82 7.68 9.84
C PHE A 189 5.18 7.24 9.33
N LEU A 190 5.85 8.10 8.57
CA LEU A 190 7.11 7.77 7.92
C LEU A 190 8.21 8.77 8.24
N PHE A 191 9.37 8.22 8.60
CA PHE A 191 10.60 8.92 8.97
C PHE A 191 11.74 8.39 8.10
N SER A 192 12.71 9.22 7.72
CA SER A 192 13.87 8.74 6.97
C SER A 192 15.12 9.59 7.16
N THR A 193 16.27 8.98 6.92
CA THR A 193 17.53 9.66 6.60
C THR A 193 18.01 9.22 5.22
N THR A 194 18.52 10.15 4.42
CA THR A 194 19.02 9.90 3.06
C THR A 194 20.51 10.15 3.02
N LYS A 195 21.26 9.23 2.41
CA LYS A 195 22.66 9.44 2.04
C LYS A 195 22.73 10.05 0.64
N THR A 196 23.62 11.01 0.47
CA THR A 196 24.14 11.45 -0.84
C THR A 196 25.64 11.24 -0.82
N ILE A 197 26.33 12.09 -0.06
CA ILE A 197 27.71 11.93 0.42
C ILE A 197 27.63 11.48 1.88
N ASN A 198 27.10 12.36 2.74
CA ASN A 198 26.81 12.09 4.15
C ASN A 198 25.33 11.71 4.37
N TRP A 199 25.03 11.13 5.53
CA TRP A 199 23.66 10.91 5.97
C TRP A 199 23.00 12.23 6.42
N SER A 200 21.76 12.46 6.00
CA SER A 200 20.94 13.54 6.53
C SER A 200 20.52 13.27 7.99
N LYS A 201 19.94 14.26 8.66
CA LYS A 201 19.18 14.02 9.88
C LYS A 201 18.09 12.96 9.63
N PHE A 202 17.73 12.18 10.65
CA PHE A 202 16.61 11.26 10.61
C PHE A 202 15.34 11.98 11.07
N GLU A 203 14.33 12.00 10.21
CA GLU A 203 13.28 13.02 10.33
C GLU A 203 11.99 12.60 9.63
N TYR A 204 10.86 13.12 10.15
CA TYR A 204 9.53 12.94 9.57
C TYR A 204 9.47 13.40 8.11
N GLN A 205 8.71 12.66 7.29
CA GLN A 205 8.57 12.90 5.85
C GLN A 205 7.11 13.06 5.43
N GLU A 206 6.24 12.16 5.89
CA GLU A 206 4.87 12.02 5.41
C GLU A 206 4.00 11.20 6.39
N SER A 207 2.70 11.50 6.39
CA SER A 207 1.64 10.72 7.04
C SER A 207 0.65 10.24 6.00
N ARG A 208 0.03 9.08 6.23
CA ARG A 208 -0.99 8.52 5.33
C ARG A 208 -2.17 8.01 6.14
N PHE A 209 -3.37 8.40 5.75
CA PHE A 209 -4.62 7.99 6.36
C PHE A 209 -5.45 7.28 5.31
N CYS A 210 -5.75 6.01 5.53
CA CYS A 210 -6.48 5.18 4.57
C CYS A 210 -7.85 4.80 5.11
N LEU A 211 -8.85 4.78 4.24
CA LEU A 211 -10.17 4.19 4.45
C LEU A 211 -10.45 3.22 3.28
N TYR A 212 -10.72 1.96 3.58
CA TYR A 212 -10.98 0.93 2.58
C TYR A 212 -12.25 0.14 2.91
N TYR A 213 -13.03 -0.16 1.89
CA TYR A 213 -14.02 -1.21 1.88
C TYR A 213 -13.41 -2.48 1.26
N SER A 214 -13.40 -3.58 2.01
CA SER A 214 -12.88 -4.87 1.55
C SER A 214 -14.04 -5.84 1.35
N LEU A 215 -14.06 -6.47 0.17
CA LEU A 215 -14.93 -7.58 -0.22
C LEU A 215 -14.11 -8.85 -0.35
N ILE A 216 -14.71 -9.98 0.00
CA ILE A 216 -14.02 -11.26 0.07
C ILE A 216 -14.95 -12.35 -0.45
N PHE A 217 -14.40 -13.14 -1.36
CA PHE A 217 -15.04 -14.14 -2.21
C PHE A 217 -14.30 -15.46 -1.96
N PRO A 218 -14.65 -16.25 -0.92
CA PRO A 218 -13.82 -17.35 -0.45
C PRO A 218 -13.88 -18.61 -1.33
N SER A 219 -15.01 -18.85 -2.03
CA SER A 219 -15.17 -19.93 -3.00
C SER A 219 -14.20 -19.72 -4.17
N GLU A 220 -14.09 -18.48 -4.63
CA GLU A 220 -13.20 -18.02 -5.68
C GLU A 220 -11.78 -17.74 -5.14
N LYS A 221 -11.60 -17.77 -3.82
CA LYS A 221 -10.41 -17.36 -3.05
C LYS A 221 -9.94 -15.92 -3.34
N ILE A 222 -10.82 -15.05 -3.85
CA ILE A 222 -10.52 -13.66 -4.24
C ILE A 222 -10.82 -12.68 -3.09
N ARG A 223 -10.06 -11.58 -3.08
CA ARG A 223 -10.38 -10.36 -2.34
C ARG A 223 -10.31 -9.17 -3.28
N LEU A 224 -11.28 -8.27 -3.13
CA LEU A 224 -11.26 -6.94 -3.71
C LEU A 224 -11.19 -5.92 -2.58
N ASN A 225 -10.38 -4.87 -2.73
CA ASN A 225 -10.40 -3.72 -1.83
C ASN A 225 -10.61 -2.47 -2.67
N PHE A 226 -11.65 -1.69 -2.37
CA PHE A 226 -11.81 -0.34 -2.88
C PHE A 226 -11.55 0.63 -1.74
N GLY A 227 -10.82 1.71 -1.99
CA GLY A 227 -10.50 2.64 -0.91
C GLY A 227 -9.97 3.98 -1.35
N TYR A 228 -9.79 4.80 -0.32
CA TYR A 228 -9.28 6.14 -0.38
C TYR A 228 -8.05 6.25 0.54
N MET A 229 -7.05 7.02 0.12
CA MET A 229 -5.94 7.43 0.98
C MET A 229 -5.73 8.92 0.88
N ASN A 230 -5.71 9.59 2.03
CA ASN A 230 -5.20 10.93 2.21
C ASN A 230 -3.70 10.84 2.55
N GLN A 231 -2.86 11.67 1.94
CA GLN A 231 -1.42 11.67 2.19
C GLN A 231 -0.92 13.10 2.41
N LEU A 232 -0.46 13.36 3.63
CA LEU A 232 0.17 14.61 4.00
C LEU A 232 1.69 14.49 3.81
N VAL A 233 2.27 15.31 2.94
CA VAL A 233 3.71 15.30 2.59
C VAL A 233 4.36 16.62 2.99
N GLY A 234 5.50 16.56 3.67
CA GLY A 234 6.30 17.74 4.00
C GLY A 234 6.35 18.04 5.50
N LYS A 235 6.80 19.26 5.84
CA LYS A 235 7.07 19.68 7.22
C LYS A 235 6.67 21.14 7.48
N LYS A 236 7.35 22.07 6.81
CA LYS A 236 7.09 23.52 6.89
C LYS A 236 5.93 23.91 5.98
N THR A 237 5.92 23.34 4.77
CA THR A 237 4.77 23.37 3.85
C THR A 237 4.26 21.94 3.78
N ILE A 238 2.99 21.74 4.12
CA ILE A 238 2.30 20.46 3.97
C ILE A 238 1.58 20.49 2.63
N THR A 239 1.80 19.47 1.81
CA THR A 239 1.01 19.22 0.59
C THR A 239 0.13 18.01 0.87
N ASP A 240 -1.17 18.14 0.63
CA ASP A 240 -2.11 17.02 0.64
C ASP A 240 -2.21 16.38 -0.75
N ALA A 241 -2.46 15.08 -0.78
CA ALA A 241 -2.60 14.27 -1.98
C ALA A 241 -3.68 13.20 -1.77
N HIS A 242 -4.68 13.20 -2.64
CA HIS A 242 -5.88 12.37 -2.51
C HIS A 242 -5.82 11.17 -3.46
N TYR A 243 -5.93 9.96 -2.93
CA TYR A 243 -5.79 8.73 -3.70
C TYR A 243 -7.10 7.95 -3.76
N LEU A 244 -7.45 7.45 -4.94
CA LEU A 244 -8.38 6.33 -5.10
C LEU A 244 -7.58 5.06 -5.33
N ALA A 245 -7.98 3.95 -4.71
CA ALA A 245 -7.24 2.71 -4.74
C ALA A 245 -8.16 1.50 -4.97
N PHE A 246 -7.72 0.59 -5.82
CA PHE A 246 -8.36 -0.70 -6.05
C PHE A 246 -7.32 -1.84 -6.05
N ASP A 247 -7.46 -2.81 -5.14
CA ASP A 247 -6.60 -3.99 -5.12
C ASP A 247 -7.39 -5.28 -5.34
N ILE A 248 -6.83 -6.19 -6.15
CA ILE A 248 -7.26 -7.58 -6.31
C ILE A 248 -6.22 -8.48 -5.63
N ILE A 249 -6.66 -9.46 -4.84
CA ILE A 249 -5.77 -10.44 -4.20
C ILE A 249 -6.36 -11.85 -4.34
N LEU A 250 -5.64 -12.73 -5.01
CA LEU A 250 -5.93 -14.16 -5.09
C LEU A 250 -5.23 -14.89 -3.93
N LYS A 251 -5.95 -15.72 -3.18
CA LYS A 251 -5.40 -16.50 -2.05
C LYS A 251 -5.22 -17.96 -2.43
N ASN A 252 -4.15 -18.59 -1.94
CA ASN A 252 -3.88 -20.03 -2.08
C ASN A 252 -4.35 -20.62 -3.44
N PRO A 253 -3.96 -20.04 -4.60
CA PRO A 253 -4.33 -20.58 -5.91
C PRO A 253 -3.63 -21.91 -6.21
N PHE A 254 -2.55 -22.22 -5.49
CA PHE A 254 -1.80 -23.47 -5.52
C PHE A 254 -2.00 -24.23 -4.20
#